data_AF-A0A0Q4BEP4-F1
#
_entry.id   AF-A0A0Q4BEP4-F1
#
_cell.length_a   1.000
_cell.length_b   1.000
_cell.length_c   1.000
_cell.angle_alpha   90.00
_cell.angle_beta   90.00
_cell.angle_gamma   90.00
#
_symmetry.space_group_name_H-M   'P 1'
#
loop_
_entity.id
_entity.type
_entity.pdbx_description
1 polymer ?
#
loop_
_entity_poly.entity_id
_entity_poly.type
_entity_poly.pdbx_seq_one_letter_code
_entity_poly.pdbx_strand_id
1 'polypeptide(L)'
;MLLDTYLPIAIYIVIALAIPVIAFWMNDLFRPSKHTALKGETYECGEVPIGEAQVQFHFQFYMYAIIFVVFDVITVFLLIWALNFDFLTDVSKIIMLAFFALMLVGAFYALKKEDRIWI
;
A
#
# COMPACT_ATOMS: atom_id res chain seq x y z
N MET A 1 -30.69 10.42 5.19
CA MET A 1 -29.58 11.30 4.78
C MET A 1 -28.24 10.57 4.82
N LEU A 2 -27.68 10.19 5.98
CA LEU A 2 -26.42 9.41 6.01
C LEU A 2 -26.56 8.02 5.38
N LEU A 3 -27.63 7.28 5.71
CA LEU A 3 -27.87 5.95 5.14
C LEU A 3 -27.98 6.03 3.61
N ASP A 4 -28.69 7.01 3.06
CA ASP A 4 -28.86 7.16 1.61
C ASP A 4 -27.55 7.47 0.88
N THR A 5 -26.59 8.13 1.53
CA THR A 5 -25.27 8.44 0.95
C THR A 5 -24.29 7.27 1.07
N TYR A 6 -24.29 6.53 2.18
CA TYR A 6 -23.32 5.45 2.42
C TYR A 6 -23.81 4.06 2.00
N LEU A 7 -25.12 3.85 1.89
CA LEU A 7 -25.69 2.56 1.46
C LEU A 7 -25.25 2.16 0.04
N PRO A 8 -25.22 3.06 -0.97
CA PRO A 8 -24.68 2.73 -2.29
C PRO A 8 -23.20 2.31 -2.24
N ILE A 9 -22.39 2.96 -1.39
CA ILE A 9 -20.98 2.62 -1.20
C ILE A 9 -20.83 1.24 -0.57
N ALA A 10 -21.62 0.94 0.47
CA ALA A 10 -21.61 -0.36 1.12
C ALA A 10 -22.01 -1.48 0.15
N ILE A 11 -23.08 -1.27 -0.64
CA ILE A 11 -23.51 -2.21 -1.69
C ILE A 11 -22.40 -2.40 -2.72
N TYR A 12 -21.75 -1.31 -3.15
CA TYR A 12 -20.65 -1.37 -4.10
C TYR A 12 -19.47 -2.20 -3.56
N ILE A 13 -19.06 -2.00 -2.30
CA ILE A 13 -17.99 -2.78 -1.67
C ILE A 13 -18.36 -4.27 -1.63
N VAL A 14 -19.60 -4.60 -1.27
CA VAL A 14 -20.07 -6.00 -1.24
C VAL A 14 -20.00 -6.62 -2.63
N ILE A 15 -20.47 -5.93 -3.66
CA ILE A 15 -20.41 -6.43 -5.05
C ILE A 15 -18.95 -6.56 -5.52
N ALA A 16 -18.12 -5.55 -5.26
CA ALA A 16 -16.71 -5.54 -5.67
C ALA A 16 -15.91 -6.68 -5.04
N LEU A 17 -16.21 -7.05 -3.79
CA LEU A 17 -15.59 -8.20 -3.11
C LEU A 17 -16.24 -9.54 -3.51
N ALA A 18 -17.54 -9.57 -3.81
CA ALA A 18 -18.22 -10.78 -4.22
C ALA A 18 -17.73 -11.29 -5.58
N ILE A 19 -17.45 -10.39 -6.54
CA ILE A 19 -17.00 -10.77 -7.88
C ILE A 19 -15.73 -11.65 -7.87
N PRO A 20 -14.59 -11.27 -7.25
CA PRO A 20 -13.40 -12.10 -7.25
C PRO A 20 -13.60 -13.41 -6.49
N VAL A 21 -14.42 -13.40 -5.43
CA VAL A 21 -14.76 -14.63 -4.69
C VAL A 21 -15.55 -15.58 -5.59
N ILE A 22 -16.63 -15.12 -6.23
CA ILE A 22 -17.43 -15.92 -7.16
C ILE A 22 -16.57 -16.42 -8.33
N ALA A 23 -15.71 -15.56 -8.89
CA ALA A 23 -14.80 -15.93 -9.96
C ALA A 23 -13.83 -17.04 -9.54
N PHE A 24 -13.28 -16.97 -8.32
CA PHE A 24 -12.42 -18.03 -7.78
C PHE A 24 -13.18 -19.35 -7.60
N TRP A 25 -14.39 -19.31 -7.02
CA TRP A 25 -15.25 -20.49 -6.86
C TRP A 25 -15.67 -21.10 -8.20
N MET A 26 -16.02 -20.26 -9.18
CA MET A 26 -16.35 -20.71 -10.54
C MET A 26 -15.14 -21.35 -11.22
N ASN A 27 -13.94 -20.78 -11.06
CA ASN A 27 -12.72 -21.36 -11.60
C ASN A 27 -12.51 -22.77 -11.04
N ASP A 28 -12.59 -22.94 -9.73
CA ASP A 28 -12.39 -24.24 -9.09
C ASP A 28 -13.43 -25.28 -9.53
N LEU A 29 -14.69 -24.86 -9.72
CA LEU A 29 -15.78 -25.74 -10.16
C LEU A 29 -15.64 -26.21 -11.62
N PHE A 30 -15.23 -25.32 -12.54
CA PHE A 30 -15.18 -25.63 -13.98
C PHE A 30 -13.79 -26.06 -14.47
N ARG A 31 -12.73 -25.82 -13.70
CA ARG A 31 -11.37 -26.18 -14.08
C ARG A 31 -11.21 -27.70 -14.17
N PRO A 32 -10.54 -28.23 -15.21
CA PRO A 32 -10.10 -29.62 -15.23
C PRO A 32 -9.17 -29.92 -14.05
N SER A 33 -9.65 -30.72 -13.09
CA SER A 33 -8.83 -31.17 -11.98
C SER A 33 -7.93 -32.32 -12.41
N LYS A 34 -6.62 -32.04 -12.50
CA LYS A 34 -5.57 -33.04 -12.67
C LYS A 34 -4.47 -32.77 -11.65
N HIS A 35 -4.64 -33.32 -10.46
CA HIS A 35 -3.63 -33.31 -9.41
C HIS A 35 -2.52 -34.31 -9.78
N THR A 36 -1.29 -33.84 -9.83
CA THR A 36 -0.10 -34.65 -10.08
C THR A 36 0.97 -34.15 -9.12
N ALA A 37 1.78 -35.04 -8.54
CA ALA A 37 2.83 -34.67 -7.59
C ALA A 37 3.69 -33.51 -8.12
N LEU A 38 4.14 -33.61 -9.38
CA LEU A 38 4.93 -32.58 -10.06
C LEU A 38 4.28 -31.17 -10.10
N LYS A 39 2.94 -31.07 -10.15
CA LYS A 39 2.25 -29.76 -10.18
C LYS A 39 2.15 -29.09 -8.80
N GLY A 40 2.38 -29.86 -7.74
CA GLY A 40 2.42 -29.36 -6.36
C GLY A 40 3.82 -28.97 -5.89
N GLU A 41 4.85 -29.28 -6.68
CA GLU A 41 6.24 -28.92 -6.40
C GLU A 41 6.52 -27.46 -6.78
N THR A 42 7.46 -26.83 -6.08
CA THR A 42 7.96 -25.50 -6.41
C THR A 42 8.67 -25.53 -7.77
N TYR A 43 8.47 -24.48 -8.58
CA TYR A 43 9.13 -24.37 -9.88
C TYR A 43 10.63 -24.08 -9.71
N GLU A 44 11.48 -25.00 -10.20
CA GLU A 44 12.95 -24.89 -10.21
C GLU A 44 13.53 -25.22 -11.59
N CYS A 45 12.92 -24.69 -12.67
CA CYS A 45 13.36 -24.93 -14.06
C CYS A 45 13.50 -26.41 -14.48
N GLY A 46 12.87 -27.34 -13.75
CA GLY A 46 12.89 -28.78 -14.02
C GLY A 46 13.78 -29.59 -13.06
N GLU A 47 14.53 -28.93 -12.18
CA GLU A 47 15.38 -29.59 -11.19
C GLU A 47 14.68 -29.74 -9.83
N VAL A 48 15.21 -30.64 -8.99
CA VAL A 48 14.74 -30.79 -7.61
C VAL A 48 15.33 -29.65 -6.77
N PRO A 49 14.53 -28.89 -5.99
CA PRO A 49 15.05 -27.86 -5.11
C PRO A 49 16.02 -28.47 -4.08
N ILE A 50 17.21 -27.88 -3.98
CA ILE A 50 18.25 -28.31 -3.03
C ILE A 50 18.52 -27.16 -2.06
N GLY A 51 18.49 -27.47 -0.76
CA GLY A 51 18.80 -26.53 0.31
C GLY A 51 17.57 -25.81 0.88
N GLU A 52 17.83 -24.88 1.79
CA GLU A 52 16.79 -24.00 2.34
C GLU A 52 16.72 -22.71 1.53
N ALA A 53 15.51 -22.27 1.17
CA ALA A 53 15.27 -20.99 0.51
C ALA A 53 15.46 -19.82 1.48
N GLN A 54 16.71 -19.53 1.84
CA GLN A 54 17.05 -18.38 2.66
C GLN A 54 17.19 -17.13 1.79
N VAL A 55 16.18 -16.27 1.85
CA VAL A 55 16.23 -14.96 1.20
C VAL A 55 16.92 -13.96 2.12
N GLN A 56 17.99 -13.34 1.63
CA GLN A 56 18.58 -12.18 2.29
C GLN A 56 17.64 -10.98 2.10
N PHE A 57 16.78 -10.74 3.09
CA PHE A 57 15.95 -9.55 3.10
C PHE A 57 16.82 -8.32 3.32
N HIS A 58 16.93 -7.54 2.26
CA HIS A 58 17.49 -6.21 2.28
C HIS A 58 16.71 -5.35 3.29
N PHE A 59 17.39 -4.84 4.33
CA PHE A 59 16.82 -3.93 5.34
C PHE A 59 16.15 -2.70 4.72
N GLN A 60 16.44 -2.42 3.46
CA GLN A 60 16.04 -1.20 2.80
C GLN A 60 14.54 -1.17 2.47
N PHE A 61 13.89 -2.33 2.35
CA PHE A 61 12.42 -2.42 2.32
C PHE A 61 11.77 -1.84 3.58
N TYR A 62 12.40 -2.02 4.73
CA TYR A 62 11.92 -1.45 5.99
C TYR A 62 12.07 0.07 6.04
N MET A 63 13.19 0.61 5.53
CA MET A 63 13.38 2.06 5.43
C MET A 63 12.36 2.72 4.51
N TYR A 64 12.07 2.12 3.36
CA TYR A 64 10.99 2.58 2.48
C TYR A 64 9.62 2.59 3.19
N ALA A 65 9.31 1.56 3.96
CA ALA A 65 8.04 1.48 4.70
C ALA A 65 7.91 2.62 5.74
N ILE A 66 8.97 2.92 6.50
CA ILE A 66 8.95 4.03 7.47
C ILE A 66 8.77 5.36 6.75
N ILE A 67 9.53 5.61 5.69
CA ILE A 67 9.45 6.87 4.92
C ILE A 67 8.04 7.04 4.36
N PHE A 68 7.46 5.97 3.79
CA PHE A 68 6.08 5.97 3.30
C PHE A 68 5.06 6.34 4.38
N VAL A 69 5.13 5.72 5.56
CA VAL A 69 4.20 6.01 6.68
C VAL A 69 4.32 7.46 7.14
N VAL A 70 5.54 8.02 7.19
CA VAL A 70 5.74 9.43 7.52
C VAL A 70 5.09 10.35 6.47
N PHE A 71 5.27 10.05 5.18
CA PHE A 71 4.63 10.80 4.10
C PHE A 71 3.11 10.68 4.07
N ASP A 72 2.56 9.51 4.43
CA ASP A 72 1.12 9.30 4.54
C ASP A 72 0.52 10.21 5.62
N VAL A 73 1.17 10.28 6.78
CA VAL A 73 0.77 11.19 7.87
C VAL A 73 0.86 12.66 7.43
N ILE A 74 1.92 13.06 6.72
CA ILE A 74 2.03 14.42 6.16
C ILE A 74 0.84 14.74 5.26
N THR A 75 0.46 13.79 4.40
CA THR A 75 -0.65 13.95 3.44
C THR A 75 -1.99 14.08 4.14
N VAL A 76 -2.24 13.33 5.22
CA VAL A 76 -3.45 13.47 6.04
C VAL A 76 -3.57 14.89 6.60
N PHE A 77 -2.50 15.44 7.16
CA PHE A 77 -2.50 16.83 7.66
C PHE A 77 -2.70 17.84 6.53
N LEU A 78 -2.11 17.60 5.36
CA LEU A 78 -2.28 18.44 4.19
C LEU A 78 -3.73 18.47 3.69
N LEU A 79 -4.40 17.31 3.67
CA LEU A 79 -5.80 17.20 3.29
C LEU A 79 -6.72 17.95 4.26
N ILE A 80 -6.53 17.78 5.57
CA ILE A 80 -7.32 18.51 6.58
C ILE A 80 -7.13 20.02 6.42
N TRP A 81 -5.89 20.45 6.20
CA TRP A 81 -5.57 21.86 5.97
C TRP A 81 -6.19 22.41 4.68
N ALA A 82 -6.10 21.68 3.57
CA ALA A 82 -6.65 22.06 2.28
C ALA A 82 -8.19 22.19 2.33
N LEU A 83 -8.88 21.25 2.99
CA LEU A 83 -10.34 21.27 3.14
C LEU A 83 -10.84 22.45 3.98
N ASN A 84 -10.02 22.99 4.88
CA ASN A 84 -10.39 24.09 5.77
C ASN A 84 -9.72 25.42 5.38
N PHE A 85 -9.04 25.49 4.23
CA PHE A 85 -8.16 26.60 3.88
C PHE A 85 -8.86 27.96 3.93
N ASP A 86 -10.11 28.04 3.47
CA ASP A 86 -10.89 29.29 3.42
C ASP A 86 -11.29 29.80 4.81
N PHE A 87 -11.39 28.92 5.81
CA PHE A 87 -11.79 29.26 7.19
C PHE A 87 -10.59 29.60 8.09
N LEU A 88 -9.36 29.42 7.60
CA LEU A 88 -8.14 29.66 8.36
C LEU A 88 -7.68 31.11 8.27
N THR A 89 -7.19 31.64 9.39
CA THR A 89 -6.49 32.93 9.41
C THR A 89 -5.18 32.83 8.63
N ASP A 90 -4.70 33.96 8.09
CA ASP A 90 -3.44 34.01 7.34
C ASP A 90 -2.24 33.54 8.18
N VAL A 91 -2.27 33.81 9.49
CA VAL A 91 -1.27 33.30 10.43
C VAL A 91 -1.28 31.77 10.48
N SER A 92 -2.46 31.15 10.55
CA SER A 92 -2.60 29.69 10.57
C SER A 92 -2.11 29.06 9.27
N LYS A 93 -2.39 29.69 8.13
CA LYS A 93 -1.89 29.25 6.81
C LYS A 93 -0.36 29.27 6.76
N ILE A 94 0.27 30.34 7.26
CA ILE A 94 1.73 30.48 7.28
C ILE A 94 2.37 29.45 8.23
N ILE A 95 1.80 29.23 9.42
CA ILE A 95 2.31 28.24 10.36
C ILE A 95 2.23 26.83 9.77
N MET A 96 1.12 26.48 9.13
CA MET A 96 0.96 25.18 8.45
C MET A 96 1.93 25.01 7.29
N LEU A 97 2.15 26.07 6.50
CA LEU A 97 3.16 26.07 5.44
C LEU A 97 4.57 25.81 6.01
N ALA A 98 4.93 26.47 7.11
CA ALA A 98 6.21 26.27 7.79
C ALA A 98 6.36 24.84 8.34
N PHE A 99 5.28 24.28 8.90
CA PHE A 99 5.23 22.89 9.35
C PHE A 99 5.50 21.91 8.20
N PHE A 100 4.83 22.09 7.05
CA PHE A 100 5.07 21.23 5.88
C PHE A 100 6.48 21.39 5.33
N ALA A 101 7.01 22.62 5.26
CA ALA A 101 8.38 22.86 4.86
C ALA A 101 9.38 22.10 5.76
N LEU A 102 9.18 22.12 7.07
CA LEU A 102 9.99 21.37 8.03
C LEU A 102 9.91 19.86 7.78
N MET A 103 8.70 19.32 7.60
CA MET A 103 8.51 17.90 7.33
C MET A 103 9.14 17.46 6.00
N LEU A 104 9.04 18.29 4.95
CA LEU A 104 9.69 18.03 3.67
C LEU A 104 11.21 18.05 3.76
N VAL A 105 11.79 18.92 4.58
CA VAL A 105 13.25 18.91 4.85
C VAL A 105 13.67 17.59 5.51
N GLY A 106 12.91 17.13 6.51
CA GLY A 106 13.18 15.84 7.17
C GLY A 106 13.07 14.66 6.20
N ALA A 107 12.06 14.66 5.35
CA ALA A 107 11.86 13.62 4.36
C ALA A 107 12.92 13.65 3.26
N PHE A 108 13.30 14.83 2.78
CA PHE A 108 14.40 15.00 1.83
C PHE A 108 15.74 14.53 2.41
N TYR A 109 16.02 14.83 3.68
CA TYR A 109 17.19 14.30 4.37
C TYR A 109 17.17 12.77 4.43
N ALA A 110 16.03 12.18 4.79
CA ALA A 110 15.89 10.72 4.83
C ALA A 110 16.17 10.11 3.44
N LEU A 111 15.54 10.63 2.38
CA LEU A 111 15.75 10.15 1.01
C LEU A 111 17.22 10.28 0.56
N LYS A 112 17.87 11.41 0.85
CA LYS A 112 19.29 11.62 0.50
C LYS A 112 20.23 10.68 1.26
N LYS A 113 19.89 10.32 2.50
CA LYS A 113 20.67 9.36 3.28
C LYS A 113 20.56 7.94 2.72
N GLU A 114 19.39 7.61 2.19
CA GLU A 114 19.09 6.32 1.57
C GLU A 114 19.58 6.20 0.11
N ASP A 115 20.11 7.27 -0.50
CA ASP A 115 20.60 7.35 -1.90
C ASP A 115 21.77 6.39 -2.23
N ARG A 116 22.36 5.77 -1.21
CA ARG A 116 23.42 4.73 -1.33
C ARG A 116 22.85 3.31 -1.48
N ILE A 117 21.54 3.18 -1.54
CA ILE A 117 20.87 1.90 -1.52
C ILE A 117 20.36 1.61 -2.91
N TRP A 118 21.27 1.11 -3.72
CA TRP A 118 20.93 0.44 -4.95
C TRP A 118 20.66 -1.02 -4.60
N ILE A 119 19.50 -1.52 -5.06
CA ILE A 119 19.34 -2.95 -5.34
C ILE A 119 20.33 -3.31 -6.44
#